data_AF-A0A7W8EI47-F1
#
_entry.id   AF-A0A7W8EI47-F1
#
_cell.length_a   1.000
_cell.length_b   1.000
_cell.length_c   1.000
_cell.angle_alpha   90.00
_cell.angle_beta   90.00
_cell.angle_gamma   90.00
#
_symmetry.space_group_name_H-M   'P 1'
#
loop_
_entity.id
_entity.type
_entity.pdbx_description
1 polymer ?
#
loop_
_entity_poly.entity_id
_entity_poly.type
_entity_poly.pdbx_seq_one_letter_code
_entity_poly.pdbx_strand_id
1 'polypeptide(L)'
;MRVKLFGSLAATSIAVGLLASVPAHAASVSGAGSAAVKATSVLGTAPACVARYVSDFHKAIVLRNTCGKKMWVKVIIKRGPDSPCFGIGKGSVRAWKWGTPLSKYDKTVTC
;
A
#
# COMPACT_ATOMS: atom_id res chain seq x y z
N MET A 1 -30.35 -24.67 7.36
CA MET A 1 -31.08 -24.00 8.46
C MET A 1 -30.07 -23.15 9.24
N ARG A 2 -30.15 -21.82 9.14
CA ARG A 2 -29.29 -20.89 9.90
C ARG A 2 -30.19 -20.13 10.88
N VAL A 3 -29.83 -20.22 12.16
CA VAL A 3 -30.61 -19.74 13.29
C VAL A 3 -30.53 -18.20 13.35
N LYS A 4 -31.69 -17.54 13.47
CA LYS A 4 -31.85 -16.12 13.85
C LYS A 4 -32.22 -16.08 15.33
N LEU A 5 -31.61 -15.19 16.14
CA LEU A 5 -32.12 -14.69 17.43
C LEU A 5 -31.27 -13.45 17.82
N PHE A 6 -31.75 -12.21 17.74
CA PHE A 6 -32.61 -11.40 18.63
C PHE A 6 -31.91 -10.72 19.82
N GLY A 7 -32.22 -9.43 20.01
CA GLY A 7 -32.14 -8.65 21.27
C GLY A 7 -31.05 -7.56 21.24
N SER A 8 -31.30 -6.24 21.17
CA SER A 8 -32.23 -5.25 21.77
C SER A 8 -31.59 -4.41 22.88
N LEU A 9 -31.63 -3.08 22.65
CA LEU A 9 -31.72 -1.90 23.53
C LEU A 9 -30.87 -1.79 24.81
N ALA A 10 -30.15 -0.66 24.92
CA ALA A 10 -30.33 0.29 26.04
C ALA A 10 -29.76 1.69 25.69
N ALA A 11 -30.54 2.72 25.96
CA ALA A 11 -30.22 4.14 25.85
C ALA A 11 -30.02 4.73 27.25
N THR A 12 -29.08 5.68 27.43
CA THR A 12 -29.08 6.63 28.55
C THR A 12 -28.26 7.88 28.20
N SER A 13 -28.93 9.03 28.24
CA SER A 13 -28.38 10.38 28.07
C SER A 13 -28.51 11.13 29.40
N ILE A 14 -27.46 11.77 29.95
CA ILE A 14 -27.41 13.02 30.77
C ILE A 14 -25.88 13.35 30.92
N ALA A 15 -25.31 14.56 31.00
CA ALA A 15 -25.76 15.83 31.52
C ALA A 15 -24.94 17.04 31.01
N VAL A 16 -25.57 18.21 31.12
CA VAL A 16 -25.10 19.57 30.82
C VAL A 16 -24.12 20.07 31.91
N GLY A 17 -23.05 20.76 31.51
CA GLY A 17 -22.17 21.52 32.41
C GLY A 17 -21.88 22.92 31.85
N LEU A 18 -22.22 23.94 32.64
CA LEU A 18 -22.12 25.39 32.32
C LEU A 18 -20.70 25.96 32.47
N LEU A 19 -20.36 26.87 31.54
CA LEU A 19 -19.64 28.16 31.64
C LEU A 19 -18.51 28.36 32.69
N ALA A 20 -17.31 28.73 32.22
CA ALA A 20 -16.62 29.98 32.60
C ALA A 20 -15.32 30.22 31.80
N SER A 21 -15.18 31.44 31.31
CA SER A 21 -14.08 32.07 30.55
C SER A 21 -12.93 32.60 31.43
N VAL A 22 -11.66 32.57 30.97
CA VAL A 22 -10.57 33.60 31.06
C VAL A 22 -9.19 33.01 30.63
N PRO A 23 -8.09 33.77 30.40
CA PRO A 23 -7.61 34.32 29.12
C PRO A 23 -6.26 33.70 28.63
N ALA A 24 -5.79 34.22 27.49
CA ALA A 24 -4.62 33.82 26.72
C ALA A 24 -3.30 33.66 27.49
N HIS A 25 -2.54 32.61 27.16
CA HIS A 25 -1.08 32.57 27.26
C HIS A 25 -0.52 32.13 25.91
N ALA A 26 0.19 33.05 25.26
CA ALA A 26 1.03 32.76 24.11
C ALA A 26 2.21 31.91 24.57
N ALA A 27 2.29 30.67 24.09
CA ALA A 27 3.50 29.87 24.10
C ALA A 27 3.70 29.31 22.69
N SER A 28 4.60 29.96 21.98
CA SER A 28 5.20 29.50 20.73
C SER A 28 5.71 28.07 20.87
N VAL A 29 5.04 27.12 20.21
CA VAL A 29 5.61 25.80 19.93
C VAL A 29 5.94 25.79 18.45
N SER A 30 7.24 25.84 18.18
CA SER A 30 7.83 25.71 16.85
C SER A 30 7.15 24.62 16.05
N GLY A 31 6.66 25.01 14.88
CA GLY A 31 6.33 24.08 13.82
C GLY A 31 7.57 23.35 13.29
N ALA A 32 7.32 22.60 12.22
CA ALA A 32 8.28 21.80 11.45
C ALA A 32 8.59 20.41 12.02
N GLY A 33 7.55 19.59 12.07
CA GLY A 33 7.66 18.15 11.87
C GLY A 33 6.88 17.73 10.63
N SER A 34 7.03 18.43 9.49
CA SER A 34 6.50 17.96 8.22
C SER A 34 7.19 16.65 7.88
N ALA A 35 6.56 15.53 8.22
CA ALA A 35 6.93 14.24 7.68
C ALA A 35 6.93 14.41 6.16
N ALA A 36 8.12 14.47 5.56
CA ALA A 36 8.29 14.56 4.13
C ALA A 36 7.67 13.30 3.54
N VAL A 37 6.41 13.39 3.13
CA VAL A 37 5.78 12.41 2.26
C VAL A 37 6.58 12.50 0.97
N LYS A 38 7.56 11.59 0.85
CA LYS A 38 8.40 11.47 -0.33
C LYS A 38 7.44 11.26 -1.50
N ALA A 39 7.26 12.31 -2.31
CA ALA A 39 6.39 12.27 -3.46
C ALA A 39 6.78 11.05 -4.28
N THR A 40 5.85 10.11 -4.42
CA THR A 40 6.05 8.93 -5.26
C THR A 40 6.07 9.46 -6.68
N SER A 41 7.28 9.58 -7.24
CA SER A 41 7.48 9.82 -8.66
C SER A 41 6.56 8.88 -9.42
N VAL A 42 5.88 9.42 -10.45
CA VAL A 42 5.03 8.63 -11.35
C VAL A 42 5.84 7.40 -11.75
N LEU A 43 5.48 6.25 -11.16
CA LEU A 43 6.29 5.04 -11.27
C LEU A 43 6.21 4.62 -12.73
N GLY A 44 7.28 4.90 -13.48
CA GLY A 44 7.38 4.55 -14.89
C GLY A 44 7.11 3.06 -15.06
N THR A 45 6.43 2.68 -16.12
CA THR A 45 6.33 1.25 -16.47
C THR A 45 7.75 0.69 -16.55
N ALA A 46 7.99 -0.47 -15.91
CA ALA A 46 9.32 -1.08 -15.87
C ALA A 46 9.91 -1.15 -17.29
N PRO A 47 11.21 -0.88 -17.47
CA PRO A 47 11.81 -0.83 -18.80
C PRO A 47 11.69 -2.17 -19.52
N ALA A 48 11.75 -2.13 -20.85
CA ALA A 48 11.59 -3.32 -21.70
C ALA A 48 12.62 -4.43 -21.40
N CYS A 49 13.80 -4.06 -20.89
CA CYS A 49 14.84 -4.99 -20.46
C CYS A 49 14.52 -5.75 -19.15
N VAL A 50 13.37 -5.48 -18.50
CA VAL A 50 12.83 -6.36 -17.45
C VAL A 50 11.74 -7.22 -18.07
N ALA A 51 12.11 -8.45 -18.44
CA ALA A 51 11.17 -9.44 -18.96
C ALA A 51 10.23 -9.91 -17.85
N ARG A 52 8.97 -10.13 -18.22
CA ARG A 52 7.84 -10.43 -17.32
C ARG A 52 7.13 -11.67 -17.83
N TYR A 53 6.97 -12.67 -16.97
CA TYR A 53 6.18 -13.87 -17.25
C TYR A 53 5.11 -13.99 -16.18
N VAL A 54 3.86 -13.79 -16.55
CA VAL A 54 2.71 -13.79 -15.63
C VAL A 54 1.99 -15.12 -15.71
N SER A 55 1.69 -15.70 -14.56
CA SER A 55 0.81 -16.87 -14.43
C SER A 55 -0.37 -16.51 -13.55
N ASP A 56 -1.54 -16.31 -14.18
CA ASP A 56 -2.79 -16.07 -13.45
C ASP A 56 -3.27 -17.29 -12.66
N PHE A 57 -2.95 -18.50 -13.14
CA PHE A 57 -3.28 -19.75 -12.48
C PHE A 57 -2.49 -19.92 -11.18
N HIS A 58 -1.17 -19.72 -11.23
CA HIS A 58 -0.29 -19.81 -10.05
C HIS A 58 -0.24 -18.51 -9.24
N LYS A 59 -0.97 -17.47 -9.65
CA LYS A 59 -0.98 -16.14 -9.02
C LYS A 59 0.45 -15.63 -8.78
N ALA A 60 1.26 -15.72 -9.83
CA ALA A 60 2.69 -15.45 -9.76
C ALA A 60 3.18 -14.68 -10.99
N ILE A 61 4.24 -13.90 -10.81
CA ILE A 61 5.00 -13.28 -11.89
C ILE A 61 6.48 -13.61 -11.71
N VAL A 62 7.14 -13.96 -12.80
CA VAL A 62 8.60 -14.12 -12.88
C VAL A 62 9.17 -12.94 -13.63
N LEU A 63 10.10 -12.24 -12.99
CA LEU A 63 10.81 -11.08 -13.53
C LEU A 63 12.26 -11.46 -13.82
N ARG A 64 12.75 -11.16 -15.02
CA ARG A 64 14.15 -11.34 -15.38
C ARG A 64 14.75 -10.01 -15.80
N ASN A 65 15.86 -9.63 -15.18
CA ASN A 65 16.53 -8.37 -15.47
C ASN A 65 17.66 -8.55 -16.50
N THR A 66 17.47 -8.06 -17.72
CA THR A 66 18.49 -8.04 -18.79
C THR A 66 19.05 -6.64 -19.04
N CYS A 67 18.77 -5.66 -18.18
CA CYS A 67 19.14 -4.25 -18.35
C CYS A 67 20.64 -3.92 -18.16
N GLY A 68 21.51 -4.90 -17.93
CA GLY A 68 22.94 -4.68 -17.68
C GLY A 68 23.30 -4.09 -16.32
N LYS A 69 22.32 -3.68 -15.49
CA LYS A 69 22.49 -3.11 -14.15
C LYS A 69 21.43 -3.63 -13.18
N LYS A 70 21.60 -3.44 -11.87
CA LYS A 70 20.56 -3.74 -10.87
C LYS A 70 19.35 -2.83 -11.09
N MET A 71 18.16 -3.41 -11.13
CA MET A 71 16.90 -2.69 -11.32
C MET A 71 16.04 -2.81 -10.07
N TRP A 72 15.45 -1.71 -9.64
CA TRP A 72 14.45 -1.69 -8.59
C TRP A 72 13.07 -1.65 -9.22
N VAL A 73 12.23 -2.60 -8.81
CA VAL A 73 10.91 -2.81 -9.41
C VAL A 73 9.87 -3.09 -8.35
N LYS A 74 8.64 -2.74 -8.69
CA LYS A 74 7.44 -3.00 -7.89
C LYS A 74 6.38 -3.63 -8.78
N VAL A 75 5.72 -4.67 -8.29
CA VAL A 75 4.61 -5.34 -8.95
C VAL A 75 3.32 -4.76 -8.41
N ILE A 76 2.52 -4.19 -9.31
CA ILE A 76 1.21 -3.62 -9.00
C ILE A 76 0.16 -4.72 -9.19
N ILE A 77 -0.69 -4.89 -8.18
CA ILE A 77 -1.72 -5.93 -8.14
C ILE A 77 -3.10 -5.27 -8.08
N LYS A 78 -3.97 -5.57 -9.04
CA LYS A 78 -5.39 -5.16 -8.96
C LYS A 78 -6.09 -5.93 -7.86
N ARG A 79 -6.86 -5.22 -7.03
CA ARG A 79 -7.71 -5.78 -5.97
C ARG A 79 -6.92 -6.58 -4.92
N GLY A 80 -5.69 -6.16 -4.65
CA GLY A 80 -4.82 -6.74 -3.63
C GLY A 80 -3.68 -5.80 -3.29
N PRO A 81 -2.84 -6.18 -2.31
CA PRO A 81 -1.65 -5.42 -1.98
C PRO A 81 -0.61 -5.53 -3.09
N ASP A 82 0.04 -4.42 -3.41
CA ASP A 82 1.21 -4.41 -4.27
C ASP A 82 2.39 -5.13 -3.59
N SER A 83 3.39 -5.51 -4.38
CA SER A 83 4.68 -5.93 -3.80
C SER A 83 5.40 -4.74 -3.13
N PRO A 84 6.33 -4.99 -2.20
CA PRO A 84 7.33 -3.99 -1.86
C PRO A 84 8.18 -3.66 -3.09
N CYS A 85 8.88 -2.52 -3.04
CA CYS A 85 9.95 -2.23 -3.98
C CYS A 85 11.12 -3.19 -3.73
N PHE A 86 11.58 -3.89 -4.76
CA PHE A 86 12.70 -4.82 -4.61
C PHE A 86 13.68 -4.76 -5.78
N GLY A 87 14.94 -5.02 -5.46
CA GLY A 87 16.02 -5.07 -6.43
C GLY A 87 16.12 -6.43 -7.11
N ILE A 88 16.35 -6.42 -8.42
CA ILE A 88 16.76 -7.58 -9.21
C ILE A 88 18.17 -7.28 -9.75
N GLY A 89 19.14 -8.14 -9.42
CA GLY A 89 20.51 -8.02 -9.94
C GLY A 89 20.59 -8.17 -11.47
N LYS A 90 21.71 -7.77 -12.07
CA LYS A 90 21.98 -7.97 -13.51
C LYS A 90 21.89 -9.46 -13.84
N GLY A 91 21.09 -9.82 -14.85
CA GLY A 91 20.91 -11.20 -15.29
C GLY A 91 20.08 -12.07 -14.34
N SER A 92 19.72 -11.56 -13.16
CA SER A 92 19.00 -12.32 -12.14
C SER A 92 17.51 -12.47 -12.48
N VAL A 93 16.93 -13.51 -11.90
CA VAL A 93 15.51 -13.81 -11.98
C VAL A 93 14.92 -13.70 -10.58
N ARG A 94 13.71 -13.14 -10.47
CA ARG A 94 12.96 -13.10 -9.22
C ARG A 94 11.49 -13.39 -9.47
N ALA A 95 10.92 -14.29 -8.68
CA ALA A 95 9.49 -14.54 -8.68
C ALA A 95 8.79 -13.74 -7.57
N TRP A 96 7.57 -13.29 -7.83
CA TRP A 96 6.66 -12.72 -6.85
C TRP A 96 5.32 -13.43 -6.94
N LYS A 97 4.78 -13.85 -5.79
CA LYS A 97 3.46 -14.48 -5.68
C LYS A 97 2.50 -13.56 -4.94
N TRP A 98 1.22 -13.59 -5.30
CA TRP A 98 0.15 -12.90 -4.58
C TRP A 98 -0.91 -13.90 -4.13
N GLY A 99 -1.41 -13.73 -2.91
CA GLY A 99 -2.23 -14.76 -2.24
C GLY A 99 -3.74 -14.62 -2.38
N THR A 100 -4.25 -13.47 -2.84
CA THR A 100 -5.70 -13.22 -2.81
C THR A 100 -6.39 -13.78 -4.06
N PRO A 101 -7.49 -14.55 -3.94
CA PRO A 101 -8.15 -15.18 -5.10
C PRO A 101 -8.63 -14.20 -6.17
N LEU A 102 -9.11 -13.02 -5.76
CA LEU A 102 -9.62 -11.97 -6.65
C LEU A 102 -8.52 -11.08 -7.24
N SER A 103 -7.29 -11.21 -6.75
CA SER A 103 -6.14 -10.42 -7.18
C SER A 103 -5.66 -10.84 -8.56
N LYS A 104 -5.28 -9.82 -9.34
CA LYS A 104 -4.70 -9.99 -10.67
C LYS A 104 -3.49 -9.09 -10.83
N TYR A 105 -2.52 -9.53 -11.61
CA TYR A 105 -1.43 -8.67 -12.04
C TYR A 105 -1.98 -7.46 -12.81
N ASP A 106 -1.51 -6.25 -12.47
CA ASP A 106 -1.77 -5.04 -13.27
C ASP A 106 -0.58 -4.74 -14.18
N LYS A 107 0.56 -4.42 -13.56
CA LYS A 107 1.77 -3.98 -14.23
C LYS A 107 2.98 -4.11 -13.31
N THR A 108 4.16 -3.97 -13.89
CA THR A 108 5.41 -3.81 -13.15
C THR A 108 5.93 -2.41 -13.43
N VAL A 109 6.31 -1.71 -12.37
CA VAL A 109 6.81 -0.34 -12.44
C VAL A 109 8.20 -0.25 -11.83
N THR A 110 8.98 0.74 -12.25
CA THR A 110 10.23 1.08 -11.56
C THR A 110 9.94 1.84 -10.29
N CYS A 111 10.73 1.53 -9.28
CA CYS A 111 10.99 2.30 -8.08
C CYS A 111 12.53 2.34 -7.93
#